data_AF-A0A1C4W9X9-F1
#
_entry.id   AF-A0A1C4W9X9-F1
#
_cell.length_a   1.000
_cell.length_b   1.000
_cell.length_c   1.000
_cell.angle_alpha   90.00
_cell.angle_beta   90.00
_cell.angle_gamma   90.00
#
_symmetry.space_group_name_H-M   'P 1'
#
loop_
_entity.id
_entity.type
_entity.pdbx_description
1 polymer ?
#
loop_
_entity_poly.entity_id
_entity_poly.type
_entity_poly.pdbx_seq_one_letter_code
_entity_poly.pdbx_strand_id
1 'polypeptide(L)'
;MPTNVAALGEWFIAGGSPPEAPVQHLEYVAELVGVRLLNPAQRATTLRLLADLPGVTVTGTVTDRASRAGEAFSITSSAHGLPAQYTVIIDTESGALLGYEEVLTTTAGMLNVTIPAVITYRSYLVAEYAPLPG
;
A
#
# COMPACT_ATOMS: atom_id res chain seq x y z
N MET A 1 7.25 4.67 15.26
CA MET A 1 6.69 3.47 14.59
C MET A 1 7.56 2.28 14.94
N PRO A 2 6.97 1.11 15.24
CA PRO A 2 7.69 -0.10 15.62
C PRO A 2 8.59 -0.63 14.50
N THR A 3 9.65 -1.34 14.87
CA THR A 3 10.63 -1.94 13.95
C THR A 3 10.51 -3.46 13.84
N ASN A 4 9.52 -4.07 14.47
CA ASN A 4 9.20 -5.50 14.30
C ASN A 4 7.74 -5.66 13.81
N VAL A 5 7.45 -6.78 13.16
CA VAL A 5 6.16 -7.03 12.48
C VAL A 5 5.00 -7.14 13.48
N ALA A 6 5.20 -7.84 14.60
CA ALA A 6 4.16 -8.03 15.61
C ALA A 6 3.70 -6.70 16.23
N ALA A 7 4.64 -5.87 16.66
CA ALA A 7 4.36 -4.55 17.22
C ALA A 7 3.82 -3.59 16.16
N LEU A 8 4.21 -3.73 14.88
CA LEU A 8 3.61 -2.96 13.79
C LEU A 8 2.13 -3.32 13.60
N GLY A 9 1.80 -4.61 13.63
CA GLY A 9 0.42 -5.09 13.63
C GLY A 9 -0.39 -4.54 14.80
N GLU A 10 0.14 -4.63 16.03
CA GLU A 10 -0.49 -4.05 17.23
C GLU A 10 -0.62 -2.53 17.16
N TRP A 11 0.34 -1.84 16.55
CA TRP A 11 0.30 -0.39 16.41
C TRP A 11 -0.78 0.06 15.41
N PHE A 12 -1.00 -0.69 14.33
CA PHE A 12 -2.15 -0.45 13.44
C PHE A 12 -3.47 -0.66 14.18
N ILE A 13 -3.57 -1.72 15.00
CA ILE A 13 -4.75 -2.00 15.84
C ILE A 13 -4.96 -0.91 16.90
N ALA A 14 -3.91 -0.35 17.49
CA ALA A 14 -4.01 0.67 18.53
C ALA A 14 -4.47 2.04 18.01
N GLY A 15 -4.30 2.30 16.70
CA GLY A 15 -4.71 3.54 16.03
C GLY A 15 -6.05 3.47 15.29
N GLY A 16 -6.68 2.29 15.21
CA GLY A 16 -7.88 2.04 14.40
C GLY A 16 -8.62 0.76 14.81
N SER A 17 -9.44 0.20 13.92
CA SER A 17 -10.01 -1.14 14.13
C SER A 17 -9.02 -2.21 13.68
N PRO A 18 -9.02 -3.40 14.32
CA PRO A 18 -8.20 -4.50 13.84
C PRO A 18 -8.51 -4.83 12.38
N PRO A 19 -7.50 -5.10 11.55
CA PRO A 19 -7.73 -5.47 10.17
C PRO A 19 -8.53 -6.79 10.12
N GLU A 20 -9.69 -6.75 9.48
CA GLU A 20 -10.59 -7.90 9.31
C GLU A 20 -10.24 -8.73 8.06
N ALA A 21 -9.44 -8.16 7.16
CA ALA A 21 -8.99 -8.81 5.93
C ALA A 21 -7.52 -8.45 5.61
N PRO A 22 -6.77 -9.34 4.93
CA PRO A 22 -5.36 -9.09 4.58
C PRO A 22 -5.12 -7.78 3.82
N VAL A 23 -6.07 -7.38 2.96
CA VAL A 23 -5.99 -6.13 2.18
C VAL A 23 -5.89 -4.87 3.06
N GLN A 24 -6.49 -4.88 4.25
CA GLN A 24 -6.50 -3.71 5.14
C GLN A 24 -5.10 -3.43 5.71
N HIS A 25 -4.25 -4.44 5.86
CA HIS A 25 -2.84 -4.21 6.21
C HIS A 25 -2.10 -3.44 5.12
N LEU A 26 -2.38 -3.73 3.85
CA LEU A 26 -1.75 -3.05 2.71
C LEU A 26 -2.25 -1.59 2.61
N GLU A 27 -3.53 -1.35 2.89
CA GLU A 27 -4.12 -0.01 2.99
C GLU A 27 -3.51 0.81 4.13
N TYR A 28 -3.39 0.23 5.32
CA TYR A 28 -2.77 0.87 6.48
C TYR A 28 -1.29 1.20 6.25
N VAL A 29 -0.56 0.34 5.54
CA VAL A 29 0.82 0.63 5.12
C VAL A 29 0.84 1.83 4.17
N ALA A 30 -0.03 1.86 3.16
CA ALA A 30 -0.11 2.97 2.22
C ALA A 30 -0.45 4.28 2.95
N GLU A 31 -1.43 4.27 3.86
CA GLU A 31 -1.75 5.43 4.69
C GLU A 31 -0.57 5.89 5.55
N LEU A 32 0.09 4.96 6.25
CA LEU A 32 1.21 5.27 7.13
C LEU A 32 2.36 5.98 6.40
N VAL A 33 2.73 5.50 5.20
CA VAL A 33 3.79 6.12 4.41
C VAL A 33 3.38 7.53 3.95
N GLY A 34 2.09 7.77 3.74
CA GLY A 34 1.58 9.10 3.40
C GLY A 34 1.72 10.14 4.52
N VAL A 35 1.84 9.70 5.78
CA VAL A 35 1.85 10.60 6.94
C VAL A 35 3.13 10.51 7.80
N ARG A 36 4.04 9.56 7.51
CA ARG A 36 5.29 9.38 8.25
C ARG A 36 6.46 9.08 7.33
N LEU A 37 7.60 9.70 7.63
CA LEU A 37 8.87 9.32 7.02
C LEU A 37 9.39 8.03 7.68
N LEU A 38 9.39 6.93 6.91
CA LEU A 38 9.90 5.64 7.37
C LEU A 38 11.42 5.53 7.14
N ASN A 39 12.14 5.16 8.19
CA ASN A 39 13.56 4.85 8.11
C ASN A 39 13.80 3.45 7.45
N PRO A 40 15.04 3.11 7.05
CA PRO A 40 15.31 1.83 6.36
C PRO A 40 14.86 0.57 7.13
N ALA A 41 15.02 0.55 8.46
CA ALA A 41 14.59 -0.59 9.27
C ALA A 41 13.06 -0.74 9.29
N GLN A 42 12.33 0.38 9.36
CA GLN A 42 10.87 0.39 9.29
C GLN A 42 10.38 -0.05 7.91
N ARG A 43 11.00 0.42 6.83
CA ARG A 43 10.69 -0.03 5.46
C ARG A 43 10.89 -1.53 5.30
N ALA A 44 12.01 -2.06 5.77
CA ALA A 44 12.27 -3.50 5.73
C ALA A 44 11.21 -4.30 6.50
N THR A 45 10.78 -3.80 7.66
CA THR A 45 9.72 -4.45 8.45
C THR A 45 8.36 -4.38 7.77
N THR A 46 8.01 -3.25 7.14
CA THR A 46 6.82 -3.12 6.30
C THR A 46 6.83 -4.11 5.13
N LEU A 47 7.97 -4.26 4.45
CA LEU A 47 8.09 -5.20 3.33
C LEU A 47 7.95 -6.66 3.79
N ARG A 48 8.49 -7.03 4.95
CA ARG A 48 8.27 -8.36 5.52
C ARG A 48 6.80 -8.60 5.87
N LEU A 49 6.14 -7.61 6.49
CA LEU A 49 4.70 -7.70 6.74
C LEU A 49 3.93 -7.96 5.44
N LEU A 50 4.19 -7.20 4.38
CA LEU A 50 3.52 -7.38 3.09
C LEU A 50 3.80 -8.74 2.45
N ALA A 51 5.03 -9.26 2.60
CA ALA A 51 5.41 -10.57 2.08
C ALA A 51 4.71 -11.73 2.81
N ASP A 52 4.39 -11.55 4.10
CA ASP A 52 3.71 -12.55 4.92
C ASP A 52 2.17 -12.49 4.77
N LEU A 53 1.62 -11.50 4.07
CA LEU A 53 0.18 -11.37 3.88
C LEU A 53 -0.38 -12.45 2.93
N PRO A 54 -1.39 -13.23 3.36
CA PRO A 54 -1.98 -14.24 2.50
C PRO A 54 -2.71 -13.57 1.32
N GLY A 55 -2.46 -14.11 0.12
CA GLY A 55 -3.07 -13.62 -1.13
C GLY A 55 -2.32 -12.49 -1.81
N VAL A 56 -1.23 -11.98 -1.23
CA VAL A 56 -0.33 -11.07 -1.94
C VAL A 56 0.45 -11.84 -3.01
N THR A 57 0.53 -11.25 -4.20
CA THR A 57 1.22 -11.79 -5.37
C THR A 57 2.19 -10.77 -5.93
N VAL A 58 3.34 -11.24 -6.42
CA VAL A 58 4.29 -10.40 -7.15
C VAL A 58 3.79 -10.28 -8.59
N THR A 59 3.46 -9.07 -9.02
CA THR A 59 2.94 -8.78 -10.38
C THR A 59 4.07 -8.45 -11.36
N GLY A 60 5.29 -8.25 -10.86
CA GLY A 60 6.48 -7.95 -11.65
C GLY A 60 6.86 -6.47 -11.60
N THR A 61 7.88 -6.12 -12.39
CA THR A 61 8.35 -4.75 -12.52
C THR A 61 7.36 -3.91 -13.33
N VAL A 62 6.99 -2.76 -12.78
CA VAL A 62 6.07 -1.79 -13.37
C VAL A 62 6.68 -0.39 -13.37
N THR A 63 6.06 0.53 -14.11
CA THR A 63 6.34 1.96 -14.03
C THR A 63 5.18 2.63 -13.31
N ASP A 64 5.47 3.37 -12.24
CA ASP A 64 4.44 4.09 -11.48
C ASP A 64 3.95 5.35 -12.23
N ARG A 65 2.91 6.00 -11.70
CA ARG A 65 2.35 7.24 -12.29
C ARG A 65 3.34 8.42 -12.31
N ALA A 66 4.43 8.36 -11.55
CA ALA A 66 5.49 9.36 -11.55
C ALA A 66 6.67 8.98 -12.48
N SER A 67 6.48 7.97 -13.35
CA SER A 67 7.49 7.48 -14.30
C SER A 67 8.73 6.86 -13.66
N ARG A 68 8.58 6.25 -12.49
CA ARG A 68 9.65 5.53 -11.77
C ARG A 68 9.43 4.02 -11.90
N ALA A 69 10.51 3.27 -12.09
CA ALA A 69 10.46 1.81 -12.06
C ALA A 69 10.29 1.31 -10.62
N GLY A 70 9.51 0.25 -10.44
CA GLY A 70 9.36 -0.43 -9.15
C GLY A 70 8.75 -1.81 -9.30
N GLU A 71 8.76 -2.59 -8.22
CA GLU A 71 8.15 -3.91 -8.18
C GLU A 71 6.73 -3.82 -7.62
N ALA A 72 5.75 -4.39 -8.33
CA ALA A 72 4.35 -4.37 -7.93
C ALA A 72 3.97 -5.62 -7.12
N PHE A 73 3.33 -5.38 -5.99
CA PHE A 73 2.73 -6.42 -5.14
C PHE A 73 1.23 -6.18 -5.07
N SER A 74 0.44 -7.21 -5.38
CA SER A 74 -1.00 -7.07 -5.54
C SER A 74 -1.78 -8.10 -4.73
N ILE A 75 -2.90 -7.68 -4.17
CA ILE A 75 -3.92 -8.56 -3.57
C ILE A 75 -5.26 -8.27 -4.23
N THR A 76 -6.04 -9.32 -4.53
CA THR A 76 -7.43 -9.16 -4.96
C THR A 76 -8.34 -9.43 -3.77
N SER A 77 -9.26 -8.51 -3.51
CA SER A 77 -10.17 -8.60 -2.37
C SER A 77 -11.54 -8.00 -2.71
N SER A 78 -12.57 -8.55 -2.09
CA SER A 78 -13.93 -8.00 -2.10
C SER A 78 -14.36 -7.48 -0.72
N ALA A 79 -13.39 -7.19 0.16
CA ALA A 79 -13.65 -6.73 1.53
C ALA A 79 -14.54 -5.48 1.59
N HIS A 80 -14.48 -4.63 0.56
CA HIS A 80 -15.28 -3.39 0.45
C HIS A 80 -16.53 -3.56 -0.42
N GLY A 81 -16.99 -4.80 -0.63
CA GLY A 81 -18.26 -5.12 -1.30
C GLY A 81 -18.17 -5.37 -2.81
N LEU A 82 -17.19 -4.80 -3.52
CA LEU A 82 -16.90 -5.12 -4.92
C LEU A 82 -15.50 -5.73 -5.07
N PRO A 83 -15.28 -6.67 -6.01
CA PRO A 83 -13.96 -7.19 -6.30
C PRO A 83 -13.03 -6.10 -6.85
N ALA A 84 -11.94 -5.85 -6.13
CA ALA A 84 -10.90 -4.92 -6.53
C ALA A 84 -9.51 -5.55 -6.36
N GLN A 85 -8.58 -5.11 -7.20
CA GLN A 85 -7.15 -5.37 -7.07
C GLN A 85 -6.49 -4.16 -6.40
N TYR A 86 -5.72 -4.43 -5.36
CA TYR A 86 -5.00 -3.45 -4.57
C TYR A 86 -3.52 -3.69 -4.79
N THR A 87 -2.82 -2.69 -5.29
CA THR A 87 -1.42 -2.80 -5.69
C THR A 87 -0.57 -1.77 -4.96
N VAL A 88 0.55 -2.21 -4.40
CA VAL A 88 1.63 -1.33 -3.94
C VAL A 88 2.83 -1.47 -4.89
N ILE A 89 3.47 -0.35 -5.19
CA ILE A 89 4.67 -0.30 -6.04
C ILE A 89 5.84 0.10 -5.15
N ILE A 90 6.87 -0.74 -5.10
CA ILE A 90 8.03 -0.56 -4.23
C ILE A 90 9.28 -0.29 -5.08
N ASP A 91 10.07 0.70 -4.68
CA ASP A 91 11.42 0.88 -5.18
C ASP A 91 12.33 -0.22 -4.64
N THR A 92 12.90 -1.02 -5.54
CA THR A 92 13.69 -2.21 -5.15
C THR A 92 15.03 -1.87 -4.52
N GLU A 93 15.55 -0.65 -4.73
CA GLU A 93 16.84 -0.22 -4.19
C GLU A 93 16.70 0.28 -2.74
N SER A 94 15.74 1.16 -2.48
CA SER A 94 15.57 1.85 -1.20
C SER A 94 14.45 1.28 -0.31
N GLY A 95 13.63 0.38 -0.86
CA GLY A 95 12.42 -0.15 -0.20
C GLY A 95 11.34 0.90 0.03
N ALA A 96 11.39 2.03 -0.68
CA ALA A 96 10.38 3.07 -0.57
C ALA A 96 9.10 2.66 -1.29
N LEU A 97 7.94 2.98 -0.70
CA LEU A 97 6.66 2.87 -1.39
C LEU A 97 6.54 4.02 -2.39
N LEU A 98 6.44 3.70 -3.67
CA LEU A 98 6.32 4.67 -4.77
C LEU A 98 4.86 4.99 -5.08
N GLY A 99 3.99 3.98 -5.01
CA GLY A 99 2.59 4.12 -5.36
C GLY A 99 1.69 3.10 -4.68
N TYR A 100 0.41 3.46 -4.60
CA TYR A 100 -0.69 2.59 -4.19
C TYR A 100 -1.85 2.78 -5.18
N GLU A 101 -2.46 1.69 -5.62
CA GLU A 101 -3.57 1.69 -6.56
C GLU A 101 -4.68 0.71 -6.17
N GLU A 102 -5.91 1.08 -6.44
CA GLU A 102 -7.10 0.25 -6.30
C GLU A 102 -7.86 0.24 -7.63
N VAL A 103 -8.08 -0.95 -8.17
CA VAL A 103 -8.68 -1.16 -9.50
C VAL A 103 -9.85 -2.13 -9.38
N LEU A 104 -11.05 -1.70 -9.78
CA LEU A 104 -12.17 -2.60 -9.98
C LEU A 104 -11.87 -3.51 -11.17
N THR A 105 -11.96 -4.83 -10.97
CA THR A 105 -11.47 -5.82 -11.94
C THR A 105 -12.56 -6.53 -12.73
N THR A 106 -13.74 -6.74 -12.15
CA THR A 106 -14.80 -7.56 -12.78
C THR A 106 -16.16 -6.89 -12.86
N THR A 107 -16.47 -5.95 -11.97
CA THR A 107 -17.74 -5.23 -11.97
C THR A 107 -17.60 -3.83 -11.36
N ALA A 108 -18.35 -2.87 -11.90
CA ALA A 108 -18.45 -1.51 -11.38
C ALA A 108 -19.65 -1.32 -10.42
N GLY A 109 -20.44 -2.37 -10.20
CA GLY A 109 -21.70 -2.28 -9.49
C GLY A 109 -22.64 -1.29 -10.19
N MET A 110 -23.10 -0.27 -9.47
CA MET A 110 -23.97 0.79 -10.00
C MET A 110 -23.20 1.93 -10.67
N LEU A 111 -21.87 1.92 -10.64
CA LEU A 111 -21.05 2.94 -11.29
C LEU A 111 -21.08 2.72 -12.81
N ASN A 112 -21.37 3.77 -13.57
CA ASN A 112 -21.39 3.72 -15.04
C ASN A 112 -19.98 3.92 -15.63
N VAL A 113 -19.04 3.03 -15.28
CA VAL A 113 -17.65 3.05 -15.76
C VAL A 113 -17.25 1.72 -16.40
N THR A 114 -16.35 1.78 -17.39
CA THR A 114 -15.82 0.59 -18.04
C THR A 114 -14.73 -0.06 -17.18
N ILE A 115 -14.84 -1.38 -16.97
CA ILE A 115 -13.87 -2.20 -16.24
C ILE A 115 -12.77 -2.68 -17.20
N PRO A 116 -11.48 -2.74 -16.78
CA PRO A 116 -10.97 -2.36 -15.46
C PRO A 116 -10.94 -0.85 -15.22
N ALA A 117 -11.26 -0.43 -13.99
CA ALA A 117 -11.36 0.99 -13.62
C ALA A 117 -10.56 1.28 -12.34
N VAL A 118 -9.65 2.25 -12.40
CA VAL A 118 -8.94 2.76 -11.22
C VAL A 118 -9.92 3.60 -10.40
N ILE A 119 -10.08 3.28 -9.12
CA ILE A 119 -10.99 3.99 -8.21
C ILE A 119 -10.23 4.76 -7.12
N THR A 120 -9.04 4.31 -6.74
CA THR A 120 -8.16 5.02 -5.81
C THR A 120 -6.73 4.95 -6.31
N TYR A 121 -5.98 6.05 -6.16
CA TYR A 121 -4.53 5.98 -6.25
C TYR A 121 -3.83 7.00 -5.36
N ARG A 122 -2.60 6.68 -4.96
CA ARG A 122 -1.66 7.58 -4.29
C ARG A 122 -0.29 7.43 -4.92
N SER A 123 0.39 8.55 -5.14
CA SER A 123 1.78 8.58 -5.59
C SER A 123 2.61 9.32 -4.54
N TYR A 124 3.67 8.68 -4.05
CA TYR A 124 4.54 9.23 -3.02
C TYR A 124 5.78 9.80 -3.70
N LEU A 125 5.86 11.13 -3.82
CA LEU A 125 6.91 11.80 -4.58
C LEU A 125 8.11 12.14 -3.71
N VAL A 126 7.86 12.87 -2.63
CA VAL A 126 8.87 13.35 -1.68
C VAL A 126 8.36 13.07 -0.27
N ALA A 127 9.24 12.54 0.57
CA ALA A 127 9.01 12.38 1.99
C ALA A 127 10.21 12.94 2.75
N GLU A 128 10.05 14.12 3.33
CA GLU A 128 11.09 14.84 4.05
C GLU A 128 10.51 15.54 5.27
N TYR A 129 11.37 15.84 6.25
CA TYR A 129 10.97 16.71 7.35
C TYR A 129 10.88 18.14 6.84
N ALA A 130 9.73 18.78 7.05
CA ALA A 130 9.61 20.21 6.81
C ALA A 130 10.61 20.96 7.69
N PRO A 131 11.30 21.98 7.16
CA PRO A 131 12.11 22.86 8.00
C PRO A 131 11.22 23.52 9.05
N LEU A 132 11.73 23.64 10.28
CA LEU A 132 11.01 24.35 11.33
C LEU A 132 10.77 25.80 10.88
N PRO A 133 9.56 26.35 11.01
CA PRO A 133 9.35 27.78 10.80
C PRO A 133 10.22 28.54 11.81
N GLY A 134 11.04 29.47 11.28
CA GLY A 134 11.91 30.33 12.08
C GLY A 134 11.16 31.43 12.82
#